data_AF-A0A259RVC7-F1
#
_entry.id   AF-A0A259RVC7-F1
#
_cell.length_a   1.000
_cell.length_b   1.000
_cell.length_c   1.000
_cell.angle_alpha   90.00
_cell.angle_beta   90.00
_cell.angle_gamma   90.00
#
_symmetry.space_group_name_H-M   'P 1'
#
loop_
_entity.id
_entity.type
_entity.pdbx_description
1 polymer ?
#
loop_
_entity_poly.entity_id
_entity_poly.type
_entity_poly.pdbx_seq_one_letter_code
_entity_poly.pdbx_strand_id
1 'polypeptide(L)'
;WSIKPYNRSFNHDYCDTEEASDLLTLLESDVKPLFYQRDQNGLPNEWIKYAKMAIRTILPQFNSARMVCEYLTQHYLPASVYGRRLRQNNGAEALSLEDFKRRVLAAWPGVTGILISEVPAQIHSGDTLTLNVAVTLNGLNPEDIAVECLFGQDTPSGDWATVERFSTTVTATTTEHDASDGTQAYSFTLNIQLAGLQKFRFRIVPNHSAQLHPYELGLMKWI
;
A
#
# COMPACT_ATOMS: atom_id res chain seq x y z
N TRP A 1 4.15 22.91 -19.72
CA TRP A 1 3.51 22.19 -20.83
C TRP A 1 3.53 20.70 -20.53
N SER A 2 2.48 19.98 -20.92
CA SER A 2 2.39 18.52 -20.79
C SER A 2 1.51 17.99 -21.91
N ILE A 3 1.91 16.89 -22.54
CA ILE A 3 1.01 16.12 -23.40
C ILE A 3 0.06 15.39 -22.47
N LYS A 4 -1.24 15.57 -22.67
CA LYS A 4 -2.23 14.89 -21.84
C LYS A 4 -2.25 13.42 -22.28
N PRO A 5 -2.03 12.45 -21.38
CA PRO A 5 -2.09 11.05 -21.76
C PRO A 5 -3.50 10.71 -22.22
N TYR A 6 -3.62 10.07 -23.37
CA TYR A 6 -4.89 9.56 -23.87
C TYR A 6 -5.34 8.32 -23.08
N ASN A 7 -6.63 8.00 -23.14
CA ASN A 7 -7.14 6.83 -22.42
C ASN A 7 -6.50 5.55 -22.98
N ARG A 8 -5.83 4.78 -22.12
CA ARG A 8 -5.14 3.53 -22.49
C ARG A 8 -6.07 2.41 -22.98
N SER A 9 -7.39 2.61 -22.92
CA SER A 9 -8.38 1.72 -23.55
C SER A 9 -8.43 1.85 -25.08
N PHE A 10 -7.88 2.92 -25.66
CA PHE A 10 -7.79 3.07 -27.11
C PHE A 10 -6.65 2.25 -27.71
N ASN A 11 -6.69 2.06 -29.03
CA ASN A 11 -5.59 1.41 -29.76
C ASN A 11 -4.29 2.21 -29.58
N HIS A 12 -3.18 1.52 -29.31
CA HIS A 12 -1.86 2.11 -29.13
C HIS A 12 -1.43 2.99 -30.32
N ASP A 13 -1.61 2.51 -31.55
CA ASP A 13 -1.22 3.26 -32.76
C ASP A 13 -1.99 4.58 -32.90
N TYR A 14 -3.25 4.58 -32.44
CA TYR A 14 -4.08 5.76 -32.42
C TYR A 14 -3.60 6.76 -31.35
N CYS A 15 -3.35 6.29 -30.11
CA CYS A 15 -2.80 7.13 -29.04
C CYS A 15 -1.47 7.77 -29.46
N ASP A 16 -0.55 6.99 -30.03
CA ASP A 16 0.75 7.51 -30.49
C ASP A 16 0.59 8.61 -31.54
N THR A 17 -0.35 8.43 -32.49
CA THR A 17 -0.61 9.42 -33.54
C THR A 17 -1.17 10.72 -32.98
N GLU A 18 -2.12 10.64 -32.06
CA GLU A 18 -2.73 11.80 -31.42
C GLU A 18 -1.75 12.53 -30.49
N GLU A 19 -0.99 11.80 -29.66
CA GLU A 19 0.03 12.38 -28.78
C GLU A 19 1.17 13.06 -29.57
N ALA A 20 1.54 12.50 -30.72
CA ALA A 20 2.48 13.14 -31.64
C ALA A 20 1.91 14.44 -32.23
N SER A 21 0.63 14.44 -32.62
CA SER A 21 -0.06 15.63 -33.13
C SER A 21 -0.15 16.73 -32.07
N ASP A 22 -0.49 16.38 -30.83
CA ASP A 22 -0.52 17.30 -29.69
C ASP A 22 0.86 17.91 -29.42
N LEU A 23 1.92 17.08 -29.46
CA LEU A 23 3.30 17.56 -29.31
C LEU A 23 3.67 18.57 -30.39
N LEU A 24 3.38 18.27 -31.66
CA LEU A 24 3.69 19.17 -32.77
C LEU A 24 2.91 20.49 -32.64
N THR A 25 1.62 20.40 -32.32
CA THR A 25 0.77 21.57 -32.09
C THR A 25 1.30 22.46 -30.97
N LEU A 26 1.71 21.85 -29.84
CA LEU A 26 2.33 22.53 -28.72
C LEU A 26 3.64 23.23 -29.13
N LEU A 27 4.49 22.54 -29.89
CA LEU A 27 5.76 23.11 -30.36
C LEU A 27 5.55 24.30 -31.30
N GLU A 28 4.60 24.19 -32.22
CA GLU A 28 4.34 25.22 -33.23
C GLU A 28 3.60 26.42 -32.68
N SER A 29 2.58 26.21 -31.85
CA SER A 29 1.66 27.26 -31.39
C SER A 29 2.12 27.93 -30.11
N ASP A 30 2.75 27.19 -29.19
CA ASP A 30 3.14 27.72 -27.88
C ASP A 30 4.65 27.94 -27.79
N VAL A 31 5.44 26.88 -27.99
CA VAL A 31 6.89 26.91 -27.69
C VAL A 31 7.65 27.81 -28.66
N LYS A 32 7.44 27.63 -29.97
CA LYS A 32 8.17 28.38 -31.01
C LYS A 32 7.93 29.90 -30.90
N PRO A 33 6.69 30.42 -30.78
CA PRO A 33 6.48 31.86 -30.64
C PRO A 33 7.14 32.43 -29.39
N LEU A 34 6.98 31.77 -28.25
CA LEU A 34 7.62 32.19 -26.99
C LEU A 34 9.15 32.20 -27.10
N PHE A 35 9.73 31.19 -27.75
CA PHE A 35 11.17 31.08 -27.91
C PHE A 35 11.76 32.10 -28.88
N TYR A 36 11.05 32.54 -29.94
CA TYR A 36 11.57 33.45 -30.96
C TYR A 36 11.13 34.91 -30.81
N GLN A 37 10.06 35.20 -30.06
CA GLN A 37 9.65 36.58 -29.78
C GLN A 37 10.75 37.31 -28.99
N ARG A 38 11.10 38.52 -29.42
CA ARG A 38 12.10 39.39 -28.78
C ARG A 38 11.51 40.77 -28.54
N ASP A 39 11.92 41.41 -27.46
CA ASP A 39 11.62 42.82 -27.21
C ASP A 39 12.56 43.76 -27.98
N GLN A 40 12.43 45.07 -27.75
CA GLN A 40 13.26 46.11 -28.38
C GLN A 40 14.76 45.98 -28.03
N ASN A 41 15.10 45.27 -26.94
CA ASN A 41 16.47 45.01 -26.50
C ASN A 41 16.99 43.64 -26.97
N GLY A 42 16.21 42.90 -27.75
CA GLY A 42 16.60 41.57 -28.23
C GLY A 42 16.45 40.46 -27.19
N LEU A 43 15.61 40.63 -26.15
CA LEU A 43 15.39 39.65 -25.09
C LEU A 43 14.02 38.95 -25.18
N PRO A 44 13.95 37.62 -24.98
CA PRO A 44 12.68 36.89 -24.93
C PRO A 44 12.09 36.87 -23.51
N ASN A 45 11.46 37.97 -23.11
CA ASN A 45 10.99 38.14 -21.73
C ASN A 45 10.02 37.03 -21.26
N GLU A 46 9.06 36.62 -22.10
CA GLU A 46 8.13 35.55 -21.72
C GLU A 46 8.84 34.19 -21.62
N TRP A 47 9.79 33.88 -22.51
CA TRP A 47 10.62 32.67 -22.38
C TRP A 47 11.42 32.65 -21.07
N ILE A 48 12.05 33.78 -20.72
CA ILE A 48 12.83 33.92 -19.48
C ILE A 48 11.93 33.72 -18.26
N LYS A 49 10.71 34.28 -18.28
CA LYS A 49 9.72 34.10 -17.22
C LYS A 49 9.33 32.63 -17.06
N TYR A 50 9.08 31.91 -18.15
CA TYR A 50 8.81 30.48 -18.13
C TYR A 50 10.00 29.67 -17.60
N ALA A 51 11.23 29.97 -18.04
CA ALA A 51 12.45 29.33 -17.54
C ALA A 51 12.64 29.56 -16.03
N LYS A 52 12.43 30.78 -15.54
CA LYS A 52 12.47 31.10 -14.11
C LYS A 52 11.39 30.36 -13.31
N MET A 53 10.18 30.22 -13.86
CA MET A 53 9.12 29.45 -13.24
C MET A 53 9.49 27.97 -13.16
N ALA A 54 10.03 27.39 -14.23
CA ALA A 54 10.49 26.01 -14.26
C ALA A 54 11.60 25.77 -13.22
N ILE A 55 12.58 26.67 -13.12
CA ILE A 55 13.62 26.61 -12.08
C ILE A 55 12.98 26.61 -10.68
N ARG A 56 12.02 27.51 -10.43
CA ARG A 56 11.34 27.63 -9.13
C ARG A 56 10.54 26.38 -8.75
N THR A 57 9.89 25.71 -9.70
CA THR A 57 9.00 24.57 -9.44
C THR A 57 9.72 23.23 -9.47
N ILE A 58 10.70 23.07 -10.36
CA ILE A 58 11.41 21.80 -10.60
C ILE A 58 12.56 21.62 -9.61
N LEU A 59 13.41 22.64 -9.39
CA LEU A 59 14.61 22.46 -8.56
C LEU A 59 14.32 21.96 -7.13
N PRO A 60 13.27 22.42 -6.41
CA PRO A 60 12.97 21.88 -5.08
C PRO A 60 12.53 20.40 -5.10
N GLN A 61 12.01 19.92 -6.23
CA GLN A 61 11.54 18.56 -6.39
C GLN A 61 12.64 17.62 -6.89
N PHE A 62 13.44 18.08 -7.85
CA PHE A 62 14.48 17.32 -8.52
C PHE A 62 15.86 17.78 -8.08
N ASN A 63 16.14 17.61 -6.79
CA ASN A 63 17.41 17.97 -6.17
C ASN A 63 18.06 16.72 -5.58
N SER A 64 19.32 16.45 -5.95
CA SER A 64 20.09 15.34 -5.38
C SER A 64 20.25 15.45 -3.86
N ALA A 65 20.37 16.65 -3.30
CA ALA A 65 20.44 16.83 -1.85
C ALA A 65 19.12 16.44 -1.16
N ARG A 66 17.97 16.74 -1.76
CA ARG A 66 16.66 16.27 -1.29
C ARG A 66 16.60 14.75 -1.36
N MET A 67 16.92 14.16 -2.52
CA MET A 67 16.90 12.72 -2.73
C MET A 67 17.78 11.99 -1.72
N VAL A 68 19.02 12.45 -1.50
CA VAL A 68 19.94 11.85 -0.51
C VAL A 68 19.40 11.98 0.91
N CYS A 69 18.83 13.14 1.26
CA CYS A 69 18.22 13.36 2.57
C CYS A 69 17.01 12.43 2.80
N GLU A 70 16.12 12.31 1.83
CA GLU A 70 14.99 11.39 1.88
C GLU A 70 15.46 9.94 1.99
N TYR A 71 16.48 9.54 1.21
CA TYR A 71 17.02 8.18 1.27
C TYR A 71 17.66 7.86 2.63
N LEU A 72 18.39 8.83 3.20
CA LEU A 72 18.97 8.71 4.53
C LEU A 72 17.88 8.59 5.60
N THR A 73 16.88 9.46 5.57
CA THR A 73 15.85 9.59 6.61
C THR A 73 14.80 8.49 6.55
N GLN A 74 14.38 8.09 5.34
CA GLN A 74 13.31 7.12 5.15
C GLN A 74 13.80 5.67 5.08
N HIS A 75 15.09 5.44 4.75
CA HIS A 75 15.60 4.08 4.57
C HIS A 75 16.82 3.78 5.43
N TYR A 76 17.93 4.51 5.28
CA TYR A 76 19.18 4.13 5.96
C TYR A 76 19.14 4.29 7.48
N LEU A 77 18.54 5.36 8.00
CA LEU A 77 18.39 5.55 9.44
C LEU A 77 17.48 4.48 10.06
N PRO A 78 16.26 4.22 9.55
CA PRO A 78 15.42 3.11 10.02
C PRO A 78 16.13 1.76 9.95
N ALA A 79 16.81 1.45 8.84
CA ALA A 79 17.56 0.19 8.69
C ALA A 79 18.71 0.07 9.71
N SER A 80 19.42 1.16 10.01
CA SER A 80 20.48 1.19 11.01
C SER A 80 19.94 0.96 12.43
N VAL A 81 18.82 1.60 12.78
CA VAL A 81 18.13 1.39 14.06
C VAL A 81 17.65 -0.06 14.19
N TYR A 82 16.98 -0.58 13.16
CA TYR A 82 16.52 -1.96 13.09
C TYR A 82 17.68 -2.97 13.23
N GLY A 83 18.75 -2.78 12.47
CA GLY A 83 19.93 -3.64 12.55
C GLY A 83 20.64 -3.58 13.90
N ARG A 84 20.62 -2.43 14.60
CA ARG A 84 21.12 -2.33 15.97
C ARG A 84 20.25 -3.11 16.96
N ARG A 85 18.92 -2.95 16.87
CA ARG A 85 17.95 -3.69 17.69
C ARG A 85 18.16 -5.20 17.55
N LEU A 86 18.22 -5.71 16.32
CA LEU A 86 18.42 -7.15 16.07
C LEU A 86 19.76 -7.70 16.58
N ARG A 87 20.80 -6.87 16.74
CA ARG A 87 22.10 -7.29 17.29
C ARG A 87 22.17 -7.25 18.82
N GLN A 88 21.20 -6.62 19.50
CA GLN A 88 21.17 -6.60 20.96
C GLN A 88 21.00 -8.03 21.51
N ASN A 89 21.37 -8.22 22.79
CA ASN A 89 21.20 -9.50 23.48
C ASN A 89 21.78 -10.70 22.70
N ASN A 90 22.98 -10.54 22.11
CA ASN A 90 23.66 -11.53 21.27
C ASN A 90 22.82 -12.03 20.07
N GLY A 91 21.93 -11.20 19.54
CA GLY A 91 21.13 -11.56 18.37
C GLY A 91 19.88 -12.39 18.68
N ALA A 92 19.44 -12.46 19.94
CA ALA A 92 18.30 -13.28 20.34
C ALA A 92 17.03 -13.00 19.51
N GLU A 93 16.73 -11.73 19.22
CA GLU A 93 15.57 -11.35 18.42
C GLU A 93 15.73 -11.71 16.93
N ALA A 94 16.97 -11.66 16.41
CA ALA A 94 17.27 -12.10 15.05
C ALA A 94 17.08 -13.62 14.88
N LEU A 95 17.49 -14.41 15.88
CA LEU A 95 17.29 -15.85 15.91
C LEU A 95 15.80 -16.20 16.00
N SER A 96 15.05 -15.53 16.89
CA SER A 96 13.59 -15.67 16.99
C SER A 96 12.90 -15.38 15.66
N LEU A 97 13.32 -14.31 14.97
CA LEU A 97 12.79 -13.95 13.65
C LEU A 97 13.15 -15.01 12.59
N GLU A 98 14.36 -15.57 12.60
CA GLU A 98 14.75 -16.62 11.66
C GLU A 98 13.93 -17.89 11.85
N ASP A 99 13.77 -18.34 13.09
CA ASP A 99 12.96 -19.51 13.44
C ASP A 99 11.50 -19.29 13.05
N PHE A 100 10.95 -18.12 13.35
CA PHE A 100 9.62 -17.69 12.90
C PHE A 100 9.49 -17.80 11.37
N LYS A 101 10.40 -17.18 10.61
CA LYS A 101 10.35 -17.19 9.13
C LYS A 101 10.38 -18.61 8.58
N ARG A 102 11.24 -19.47 9.14
CA ARG A 102 11.36 -20.88 8.73
C ARG A 102 10.07 -21.66 9.00
N ARG A 103 9.48 -21.52 10.20
CA ARG A 103 8.21 -22.15 10.56
C ARG A 103 7.07 -21.69 9.65
N VAL A 104 6.92 -20.37 9.49
CA VAL A 104 5.86 -19.77 8.65
C VAL A 104 5.99 -20.24 7.22
N LEU A 105 7.16 -20.17 6.59
CA LEU A 105 7.35 -20.60 5.20
C LEU A 105 6.97 -22.08 4.99
N ALA A 106 7.28 -22.94 5.96
CA ALA A 106 6.94 -24.36 5.89
C ALA A 106 5.44 -24.63 6.08
N ALA A 107 4.79 -23.94 7.02
CA ALA A 107 3.39 -24.16 7.36
C ALA A 107 2.41 -23.39 6.44
N TRP A 108 2.84 -22.30 5.79
CA TRP A 108 1.96 -21.39 5.04
C TRP A 108 1.05 -22.06 4.00
N PRO A 109 1.50 -23.07 3.23
CA PRO A 109 0.64 -23.73 2.25
C PRO A 109 -0.65 -24.28 2.86
N GLY A 110 -0.61 -24.81 4.08
CA GLY A 110 -1.77 -25.34 4.79
C GLY A 110 -2.57 -24.33 5.61
N VAL A 111 -2.12 -23.07 5.72
CA VAL A 111 -2.90 -22.03 6.42
C VAL A 111 -4.13 -21.67 5.60
N THR A 112 -5.32 -21.73 6.17
CA THR A 112 -6.57 -21.34 5.48
C THR A 112 -7.46 -20.57 6.41
N GLY A 113 -8.36 -19.74 5.88
CA GLY A 113 -9.33 -18.99 6.68
C GLY A 113 -10.70 -19.02 6.05
N ILE A 114 -11.73 -18.97 6.90
CA ILE A 114 -13.12 -18.82 6.52
C ILE A 114 -13.81 -17.81 7.44
N LEU A 115 -14.64 -16.94 6.87
CA LEU A 115 -15.51 -16.08 7.64
C LEU A 115 -16.63 -16.93 8.26
N ILE A 116 -16.74 -16.94 9.58
CA ILE A 116 -17.76 -17.71 10.31
C ILE A 116 -18.88 -16.84 10.90
N SER A 117 -18.73 -15.51 10.87
CA SER A 117 -19.81 -14.59 11.22
C SER A 117 -20.79 -14.41 10.07
N GLU A 118 -22.09 -14.35 10.39
CA GLU A 118 -23.09 -13.81 9.48
C GLU A 118 -22.90 -12.30 9.34
N VAL A 119 -22.86 -11.83 8.09
CA VAL A 119 -22.71 -10.40 7.79
C VAL A 119 -24.11 -9.80 7.68
N PRO A 120 -24.50 -8.86 8.55
CA PRO A 120 -25.81 -8.23 8.47
C PRO A 120 -25.94 -7.44 7.17
N ALA A 121 -27.10 -7.53 6.53
CA ALA A 121 -27.39 -6.83 5.27
C ALA A 121 -27.45 -5.30 5.44
N GLN A 122 -27.72 -4.83 6.66
CA GLN A 122 -27.80 -3.42 7.01
C GLN A 122 -27.14 -3.20 8.37
N ILE A 123 -26.33 -2.14 8.45
CA ILE A 123 -25.65 -1.70 9.67
C ILE A 123 -25.91 -0.19 9.78
N HIS A 124 -26.28 0.29 10.96
CA HIS A 124 -26.47 1.72 11.18
C HIS A 124 -25.14 2.37 11.58
N SER A 125 -24.97 3.64 11.21
CA SER A 125 -23.81 4.41 11.66
C SER A 125 -23.84 4.52 13.19
N GLY A 126 -22.72 4.15 13.82
CA GLY A 126 -22.59 4.05 15.28
C GLY A 126 -22.79 2.64 15.84
N ASP A 127 -23.25 1.67 15.03
CA ASP A 127 -23.33 0.28 15.46
C ASP A 127 -21.93 -0.34 15.58
N THR A 128 -21.83 -1.29 16.50
CA THR A 128 -20.66 -2.16 16.65
C THR A 128 -20.91 -3.48 15.93
N LEU A 129 -20.08 -3.79 14.94
CA LEU A 129 -20.11 -5.04 14.20
C LEU A 129 -19.01 -5.98 14.70
N THR A 130 -19.39 -7.20 15.10
CA THR A 130 -18.43 -8.24 15.49
C THR A 130 -18.31 -9.30 14.39
N LEU A 131 -17.13 -9.39 13.77
CA LEU A 131 -16.84 -10.38 12.75
C LEU A 131 -15.79 -11.38 13.25
N ASN A 132 -16.00 -12.66 12.98
CA ASN A 132 -15.15 -13.76 13.39
C ASN A 132 -14.67 -14.53 12.17
N VAL A 133 -13.36 -14.74 12.10
CA VAL A 133 -12.70 -15.53 11.05
C VAL A 133 -12.08 -16.76 11.70
N ALA A 134 -12.49 -17.95 11.29
CA ALA A 134 -11.82 -19.19 11.69
C ALA A 134 -10.61 -19.42 10.79
N VAL A 135 -9.43 -19.61 11.37
CA VAL A 135 -8.17 -19.83 10.67
C VAL A 135 -7.56 -21.16 11.08
N THR A 136 -7.33 -22.05 10.12
CA THR A 136 -6.52 -23.26 10.31
C THR A 136 -5.05 -22.87 10.27
N LEU A 137 -4.34 -23.04 11.39
CA LEU A 137 -2.97 -22.53 11.57
C LEU A 137 -1.89 -23.46 11.01
N ASN A 138 -2.23 -24.74 10.74
CA ASN A 138 -1.32 -25.74 10.20
C ASN A 138 -0.01 -25.87 11.01
N GLY A 139 -0.12 -25.87 12.35
CA GLY A 139 1.01 -25.98 13.26
C GLY A 139 1.72 -24.66 13.61
N LEU A 140 1.22 -23.52 13.11
CA LEU A 140 1.66 -22.20 13.59
C LEU A 140 1.00 -21.82 14.91
N ASN A 141 1.68 -20.94 15.66
CA ASN A 141 1.07 -20.34 16.83
C ASN A 141 0.06 -19.26 16.41
N PRO A 142 -0.95 -18.98 17.24
CA PRO A 142 -1.88 -17.87 17.06
C PRO A 142 -1.20 -16.51 16.82
N GLU A 143 -0.06 -16.30 17.47
CA GLU A 143 0.72 -15.06 17.41
C GLU A 143 1.56 -14.91 16.14
N ASP A 144 1.83 -16.03 15.44
CA ASP A 144 2.64 -16.05 14.22
C ASP A 144 1.89 -15.45 13.01
N ILE A 145 0.59 -15.18 13.15
CA ILE A 145 -0.24 -14.57 12.11
C ILE A 145 -1.03 -13.37 12.64
N ALA A 146 -1.41 -12.49 11.73
CA ALA A 146 -2.44 -11.49 11.93
C ALA A 146 -3.52 -11.67 10.87
N VAL A 147 -4.77 -11.57 11.29
CA VAL A 147 -5.90 -11.43 10.37
C VAL A 147 -6.21 -9.93 10.27
N GLU A 148 -6.34 -9.43 9.05
CA GLU A 148 -6.69 -8.04 8.77
C GLU A 148 -8.05 -7.98 8.07
N CYS A 149 -8.86 -7.01 8.48
CA CYS A 149 -10.10 -6.63 7.82
C CYS A 149 -9.88 -5.28 7.11
N LEU A 150 -10.07 -5.25 5.81
CA LEU A 150 -9.85 -4.07 4.97
C LEU A 150 -11.18 -3.59 4.44
N PHE A 151 -11.56 -2.35 4.75
CA PHE A 151 -12.68 -1.67 4.12
C PHE A 151 -12.21 -0.91 2.90
N GLY A 152 -13.02 -0.91 1.86
CA GLY A 152 -12.63 -0.30 0.61
C GLY A 152 -13.76 -0.23 -0.41
N GLN A 153 -13.38 0.24 -1.59
CA GLN A 153 -14.29 0.38 -2.72
C GLN A 153 -13.60 -0.17 -3.97
N ASP A 154 -14.39 -0.71 -4.88
CA ASP A 154 -13.89 -0.99 -6.22
C ASP A 154 -13.78 0.34 -6.96
N THR A 155 -12.58 0.61 -7.48
CA THR A 155 -12.31 1.77 -8.32
C THR A 155 -12.99 1.60 -9.68
N PRO A 156 -13.19 2.69 -10.44
CA PRO A 156 -13.73 2.60 -11.80
C PRO A 156 -12.91 1.72 -12.75
N SER A 157 -11.63 1.48 -12.46
CA SER A 157 -10.76 0.55 -13.21
C SER A 157 -10.98 -0.93 -12.84
N GLY A 158 -11.78 -1.23 -11.81
CA GLY A 158 -11.99 -2.58 -11.30
C GLY A 158 -11.03 -3.00 -10.19
N ASP A 159 -10.08 -2.15 -9.81
CA ASP A 159 -9.12 -2.42 -8.75
C ASP A 159 -9.68 -2.09 -7.36
N TRP A 160 -9.21 -2.78 -6.32
CA TRP A 160 -9.60 -2.51 -4.94
C TRP A 160 -8.81 -1.35 -4.33
N ALA A 161 -9.50 -0.30 -3.87
CA ALA A 161 -8.91 0.76 -3.06
C ALA A 161 -9.30 0.57 -1.59
N THR A 162 -8.31 0.33 -0.73
CA THR A 162 -8.53 0.28 0.72
C THR A 162 -8.68 1.70 1.27
N VAL A 163 -9.79 1.94 1.96
CA VAL A 163 -10.09 3.21 2.65
C VAL A 163 -9.70 3.13 4.12
N GLU A 164 -9.97 1.99 4.76
CA GLU A 164 -9.71 1.78 6.18
C GLU A 164 -9.21 0.37 6.44
N ARG A 165 -8.32 0.22 7.42
CA ARG A 165 -7.69 -1.06 7.78
C ARG A 165 -7.84 -1.30 9.27
N PHE A 166 -8.45 -2.42 9.60
CA PHE A 166 -8.50 -2.97 10.94
C PHE A 166 -7.63 -4.22 10.98
N SER A 167 -6.81 -4.35 12.02
CA SER A 167 -6.00 -5.54 12.26
C SER A 167 -6.38 -6.07 13.63
N THR A 168 -6.49 -7.39 13.74
CA THR A 168 -6.72 -8.02 15.04
C THR A 168 -5.41 -8.01 15.83
N THR A 169 -5.45 -7.56 17.07
CA THR A 169 -4.43 -7.89 18.06
C THR A 169 -4.88 -9.18 18.74
N VAL A 170 -4.04 -10.22 18.66
CA VAL A 170 -4.35 -11.58 19.09
C VAL A 170 -5.16 -11.58 20.38
N THR A 171 -6.45 -11.86 20.24
CA THR A 171 -7.34 -12.20 21.34
C THR A 171 -7.81 -13.60 21.02
N ALA A 172 -6.92 -14.56 21.27
CA ALA A 172 -7.20 -15.98 21.11
C ALA A 172 -8.33 -16.39 22.06
N THR A 173 -9.57 -16.28 21.61
CA THR A 173 -10.70 -16.98 22.25
C THR A 173 -10.72 -18.39 21.69
N THR A 174 -10.13 -19.32 22.43
CA THR A 174 -10.30 -20.75 22.17
C THR A 174 -11.78 -21.06 22.22
N THR A 175 -12.39 -21.41 21.09
CA THR A 175 -13.75 -21.91 21.05
C THR A 175 -13.76 -23.37 21.52
N GLU A 176 -14.83 -23.84 22.16
CA GLU A 176 -14.94 -25.22 22.70
C GLU A 176 -14.78 -26.32 21.62
N HIS A 177 -14.73 -25.95 20.33
CA HIS A 177 -14.42 -26.83 19.20
C HIS A 177 -12.91 -27.02 18.91
N ASP A 178 -12.00 -26.38 19.65
CA ASP A 178 -10.60 -26.16 19.25
C ASP A 178 -9.60 -27.29 19.61
N ALA A 179 -10.02 -28.49 20.00
CA ALA A 179 -9.05 -29.49 20.47
C ALA A 179 -8.46 -30.44 19.40
N SER A 180 -9.02 -30.57 18.18
CA SER A 180 -8.54 -31.59 17.22
C SER A 180 -7.85 -31.08 15.95
N ASP A 181 -8.26 -29.96 15.36
CA ASP A 181 -7.88 -29.61 13.97
C ASP A 181 -6.92 -28.43 13.82
N GLY A 182 -6.47 -27.81 14.92
CA GLY A 182 -5.55 -26.67 14.87
C GLY A 182 -6.15 -25.40 14.22
N THR A 183 -7.47 -25.24 14.34
CA THR A 183 -8.22 -24.06 13.89
C THR A 183 -8.48 -23.12 15.07
N GLN A 184 -8.47 -21.81 14.80
CA GLN A 184 -8.71 -20.78 15.82
C GLN A 184 -9.53 -19.62 15.27
N ALA A 185 -10.44 -19.10 16.10
CA ALA A 185 -11.24 -17.93 15.76
C ALA A 185 -10.52 -16.61 16.09
N TYR A 186 -10.49 -15.69 15.11
CA TYR A 186 -10.01 -14.31 15.24
C TYR A 186 -11.19 -13.36 15.16
N SER A 187 -11.40 -12.59 16.23
CA SER A 187 -12.53 -11.66 16.35
C SER A 187 -12.12 -10.22 16.06
N PHE A 188 -13.03 -9.47 15.43
CA PHE A 188 -12.91 -8.05 15.12
C PHE A 188 -14.15 -7.34 15.64
N THR A 189 -13.94 -6.32 16.48
CA THR A 189 -15.01 -5.42 16.92
C THR A 189 -14.85 -4.09 16.20
N LEU A 190 -15.73 -3.83 15.24
CA LEU A 190 -15.65 -2.71 14.31
C LEU A 190 -16.72 -1.68 14.67
N ASN A 191 -16.32 -0.44 14.90
CA ASN A 191 -17.26 0.66 15.06
C ASN A 191 -17.49 1.31 13.70
N ILE A 192 -18.64 1.04 13.09
CA ILE A 192 -18.92 1.49 11.72
C ILE A 192 -19.43 2.94 11.78
N GLN A 193 -18.59 3.88 11.33
CA GLN A 193 -18.97 5.30 11.18
C GLN A 193 -19.28 5.67 9.72
N LEU A 194 -19.01 4.77 8.78
CA LEU A 194 -19.12 5.02 7.34
C LEU A 194 -20.57 4.85 6.87
N ALA A 195 -21.05 5.79 6.05
CA ALA A 195 -22.34 5.73 5.40
C ALA A 195 -22.23 5.13 3.98
N GLY A 196 -23.32 4.50 3.51
CA GLY A 196 -23.41 3.90 2.17
C GLY A 196 -22.97 2.44 2.10
N LEU A 197 -22.93 1.88 0.89
CA LEU A 197 -22.54 0.48 0.65
C LEU A 197 -21.08 0.27 1.08
N GLN A 198 -20.90 -0.54 2.12
CA GLN A 198 -19.58 -0.94 2.58
C GLN A 198 -19.17 -2.24 1.91
N LYS A 199 -17.93 -2.29 1.43
CA LYS A 199 -17.27 -3.52 1.03
C LYS A 199 -16.09 -3.72 1.97
N PHE A 200 -15.85 -4.96 2.36
CA PHE A 200 -14.66 -5.33 3.10
C PHE A 200 -14.10 -6.65 2.59
N ARG A 201 -12.82 -6.88 2.87
CA ARG A 201 -12.09 -8.12 2.56
C ARG A 201 -11.25 -8.52 3.75
N PHE A 202 -11.06 -9.81 3.93
CA PHE A 202 -10.17 -10.33 4.96
C PHE A 202 -8.89 -10.89 4.34
N ARG A 203 -7.78 -10.74 5.04
CA ARG A 203 -6.53 -11.41 4.69
C ARG A 203 -5.79 -11.89 5.93
N ILE A 204 -5.02 -12.95 5.73
CA ILE A 204 -4.09 -13.51 6.71
C ILE A 204 -2.68 -13.17 6.27
N VAL A 205 -1.88 -12.64 7.19
CA VAL A 205 -0.47 -12.28 6.97
C VAL A 205 0.39 -12.76 8.14
N PRO A 206 1.66 -13.11 7.92
CA PRO A 206 2.56 -13.45 9.00
C PRO A 206 2.78 -12.24 9.93
N ASN A 207 2.87 -12.49 11.23
CA ASN A 207 3.07 -11.46 12.23
C ASN A 207 4.16 -11.86 13.22
N HIS A 208 5.18 -11.01 13.33
CA HIS A 208 6.21 -11.13 14.35
C HIS A 208 6.73 -9.73 14.71
N SER A 209 6.90 -9.47 15.99
CA SER A 209 7.26 -8.15 16.54
C SER A 209 8.58 -7.57 16.03
N ALA A 210 9.45 -8.45 15.52
CA ALA A 210 10.74 -8.11 14.94
C ALA A 210 10.76 -8.02 13.41
N GLN A 211 9.64 -8.19 12.70
CA GLN A 211 9.62 -7.96 11.25
C GLN A 211 9.93 -6.49 10.94
N LEU A 212 10.68 -6.24 9.86
CA LEU A 212 10.90 -4.86 9.38
C LEU A 212 9.65 -4.30 8.72
N HIS A 213 8.89 -5.17 8.04
CA HIS A 213 7.68 -4.83 7.33
C HIS A 213 6.67 -5.99 7.44
N PRO A 214 5.36 -5.71 7.62
CA PRO A 214 4.34 -6.76 7.74
C PRO A 214 4.33 -7.76 6.57
N TYR A 215 4.71 -7.31 5.37
CA TYR A 215 4.72 -8.13 4.15
C TYR A 215 6.13 -8.55 3.71
N GLU A 216 7.12 -8.52 4.60
CA GLU A 216 8.51 -8.88 4.30
C GLU A 216 8.66 -10.27 3.66
N LEU A 217 7.79 -11.22 4.00
CA LEU A 217 7.83 -12.59 3.47
C LEU A 217 7.11 -12.76 2.13
N GLY A 218 6.39 -11.74 1.64
CA GLY A 218 5.56 -11.86 0.43
C GLY A 218 4.41 -12.87 0.56
N LEU A 219 4.09 -13.29 1.78
CA LEU A 219 3.05 -14.27 2.08
C LEU A 219 1.77 -13.54 2.49
N MET A 220 0.68 -13.86 1.80
CA MET A 220 -0.65 -13.31 2.08
C MET A 220 -1.69 -14.31 1.56
N LYS A 221 -2.75 -14.54 2.34
CA LYS A 221 -3.92 -15.29 1.86
C LYS A 221 -5.18 -14.44 2.03
N TRP A 222 -5.93 -14.29 0.96
CA TRP A 222 -7.26 -13.69 1.00
C TRP A 222 -8.28 -14.75 1.41
N ILE A 223 -9.32 -14.29 2.11
CA ILE A 223 -10.48 -15.09 2.53
C ILE A 223 -11.70 -14.60 1.76
#